data_AF-A0A162A260-F1
#
_entry.id   AF-A0A162A260-F1
#
_cell.length_a   1.000
_cell.length_b   1.000
_cell.length_c   1.000
_cell.angle_alpha   90.00
_cell.angle_beta   90.00
_cell.angle_gamma   90.00
#
_symmetry.space_group_name_H-M   'P 1'
#
loop_
_entity.id
_entity.type
_entity.pdbx_description
1 polymer ?
#
loop_
_entity_poly.entity_id
_entity_poly.type
_entity_poly.pdbx_seq_one_letter_code
_entity_poly.pdbx_strand_id
1 'polypeptide(L)'
;MVTYNNIVRKISNFNMDTIREEMMDDLSLLEDLDAHGYKVQILKDRLNKLLMFKSEEEKLKNMLEQRDRVLSVHVEENRIFKGTRAKREERVHELWKEVVFIQKKEKYIDAKKA
;
A
#
# COMPACT_ATOMS: atom_id res chain seq x y z
N MET A 1 -22.01 3.33 -41.13
CA MET A 1 -20.85 4.13 -41.59
C MET A 1 -20.23 4.81 -40.38
N VAL A 2 -19.01 4.42 -39.99
CA VAL A 2 -18.27 5.11 -38.92
C VAL A 2 -17.69 6.37 -39.54
N THR A 3 -18.06 7.54 -39.01
CA THR A 3 -17.51 8.82 -39.47
C THR A 3 -16.41 9.28 -38.53
N TYR A 4 -15.49 10.10 -39.04
CA TYR A 4 -14.46 10.75 -38.22
C TYR A 4 -15.05 11.43 -36.97
N ASN A 5 -16.22 12.08 -37.10
CA ASN A 5 -16.91 12.72 -35.98
C ASN A 5 -17.37 11.72 -34.90
N ASN A 6 -17.76 10.50 -35.28
CA ASN A 6 -18.12 9.47 -34.31
C ASN A 6 -16.90 9.05 -33.48
N ILE A 7 -15.74 8.93 -34.12
CA ILE A 7 -14.46 8.58 -33.47
C ILE A 7 -14.04 9.70 -32.51
N VAL A 8 -14.05 10.96 -32.99
CA VAL A 8 -13.75 12.14 -32.17
C VAL A 8 -14.64 12.17 -30.92
N ARG A 9 -15.95 11.96 -31.08
CA ARG A 9 -16.92 11.97 -29.96
C ARG A 9 -16.65 10.81 -28.99
N LYS A 10 -16.40 9.61 -29.49
CA LYS A 10 -16.09 8.42 -28.67
C LYS A 10 -14.85 8.69 -27.82
N ILE A 11 -13.74 9.04 -28.46
CA ILE A 11 -12.46 9.27 -27.77
C ILE A 11 -12.59 10.44 -26.79
N SER A 12 -13.29 11.52 -27.14
CA SER A 12 -13.51 12.67 -26.26
C SER A 12 -14.22 12.30 -24.95
N ASN A 13 -15.02 11.23 -24.96
CA ASN A 13 -15.73 10.73 -23.79
C ASN A 13 -14.93 9.74 -22.94
N PHE A 14 -13.75 9.30 -23.39
CA PHE A 14 -12.92 8.39 -22.59
C PHE A 14 -12.45 9.04 -21.30
N ASN A 15 -12.40 8.27 -20.24
CA ASN A 15 -11.97 8.73 -18.93
C ASN A 15 -11.18 7.62 -18.22
N MET A 16 -10.86 7.81 -16.95
CA MET A 16 -10.13 6.80 -16.18
C MET A 16 -10.94 5.52 -15.95
N ASP A 17 -12.26 5.54 -16.09
CA ASP A 17 -13.11 4.34 -15.95
C ASP A 17 -13.14 3.50 -17.25
N THR A 18 -12.85 4.10 -18.40
CA THR A 18 -12.76 3.37 -19.67
C THR A 18 -11.68 2.30 -19.58
N ILE A 19 -11.95 1.10 -20.09
CA ILE A 19 -11.00 -0.01 -20.02
C ILE A 19 -9.75 0.27 -20.88
N ARG A 20 -8.61 -0.25 -20.45
CA ARG A 20 -7.31 0.03 -21.09
C ARG A 20 -7.28 -0.50 -22.53
N GLU A 21 -7.85 -1.68 -22.75
CA GLU A 21 -7.90 -2.35 -24.05
C GLU A 21 -8.63 -1.47 -25.08
N GLU A 22 -9.79 -0.90 -24.72
CA GLU A 22 -10.57 -0.05 -25.61
C GLU A 22 -9.79 1.22 -26.03
N MET A 23 -8.98 1.78 -25.12
CA MET A 23 -8.09 2.90 -25.44
C MET A 23 -6.96 2.50 -26.40
N MET A 24 -6.42 1.29 -26.28
CA MET A 24 -5.37 0.80 -27.18
C MET A 24 -5.93 0.50 -28.57
N ASP A 25 -7.12 -0.11 -28.65
CA ASP A 25 -7.81 -0.41 -29.90
C ASP A 25 -8.08 0.89 -30.68
N ASP A 26 -8.58 1.92 -30.00
CA ASP A 26 -8.82 3.22 -30.63
C ASP A 26 -7.52 3.96 -30.97
N LEU A 27 -6.44 3.78 -30.19
CA LEU A 27 -5.13 4.34 -30.53
C LEU A 27 -4.60 3.74 -31.84
N SER A 28 -4.72 2.42 -32.01
CA SER A 28 -4.37 1.71 -33.24
C SER A 28 -5.19 2.22 -34.44
N LEU A 29 -6.50 2.39 -34.25
CA LEU A 29 -7.37 3.00 -35.27
C LEU A 29 -6.93 4.42 -35.65
N LEU A 30 -6.49 5.23 -34.68
CA LEU A 30 -5.97 6.57 -34.99
C LEU A 30 -4.65 6.50 -35.76
N GLU A 31 -3.77 5.55 -35.48
CA GLU A 31 -2.53 5.36 -36.25
C GLU A 31 -2.82 5.04 -37.72
N ASP A 32 -3.82 4.19 -37.97
CA ASP A 32 -4.30 3.92 -39.33
C ASP A 32 -4.83 5.19 -40.00
N LEU A 33 -5.66 5.98 -39.30
CA LEU A 33 -6.21 7.23 -39.85
C LEU A 33 -5.12 8.27 -40.14
N ASP A 34 -4.11 8.37 -39.28
CA ASP A 34 -2.95 9.24 -39.46
C ASP A 34 -2.19 8.87 -40.75
N ALA A 35 -1.98 7.57 -40.99
CA ALA A 35 -1.36 7.06 -42.20
C ALA A 35 -2.17 7.37 -43.49
N HIS A 36 -3.49 7.55 -43.36
CA HIS A 36 -4.37 7.97 -44.45
C HIS A 36 -4.52 9.51 -44.55
N GLY A 37 -3.75 10.28 -43.79
CA GLY A 37 -3.69 11.75 -43.87
C GLY A 37 -4.71 12.50 -43.00
N TYR A 38 -5.41 11.82 -42.09
CA TYR A 38 -6.31 12.48 -41.15
C TYR A 38 -5.53 13.14 -40.00
N LYS A 39 -5.96 14.33 -39.60
CA LYS A 39 -5.33 15.07 -38.48
C LYS A 39 -5.82 14.56 -37.12
N VAL A 40 -5.19 13.51 -36.62
CA VAL A 40 -5.60 12.81 -35.38
C VAL A 40 -4.70 13.05 -34.17
N GLN A 41 -3.63 13.85 -34.29
CA GLN A 41 -2.61 14.02 -33.24
C GLN A 41 -3.20 14.38 -31.87
N ILE A 42 -4.18 15.29 -31.82
CA ILE A 42 -4.82 15.72 -30.57
C ILE A 42 -5.51 14.53 -29.85
N LEU A 43 -6.13 13.63 -30.62
CA LEU A 43 -6.78 12.44 -30.08
C LEU A 43 -5.74 11.42 -29.57
N LYS A 44 -4.64 11.23 -30.33
CA LYS A 44 -3.52 10.35 -29.94
C LYS A 44 -2.88 10.84 -28.64
N ASP A 45 -2.57 12.13 -28.53
CA ASP A 45 -1.98 12.73 -27.34
C ASP A 45 -2.87 12.55 -26.11
N ARG A 46 -4.18 12.70 -26.29
CA ARG A 46 -5.15 12.52 -25.21
C ARG A 46 -5.22 11.06 -24.76
N LEU A 47 -5.29 10.10 -25.68
CA LEU A 47 -5.26 8.68 -25.34
C LEU A 47 -3.97 8.28 -24.65
N ASN A 48 -2.83 8.74 -25.16
CA ASN A 48 -1.52 8.48 -24.55
C ASN A 48 -1.45 9.01 -23.11
N LYS A 49 -1.98 10.21 -22.84
CA LYS A 49 -2.07 10.75 -21.47
C LYS A 49 -2.93 9.87 -20.56
N LEU A 50 -4.10 9.43 -21.02
CA LEU A 50 -4.97 8.53 -20.23
C LEU A 50 -4.30 7.18 -19.95
N LEU A 51 -3.63 6.59 -20.95
CA LEU A 51 -2.89 5.34 -20.81
C LEU A 51 -1.70 5.47 -19.83
N MET A 52 -1.02 6.61 -19.85
CA MET A 52 0.03 6.93 -18.87
C MET A 52 -0.53 7.01 -17.45
N PHE A 53 -1.62 7.75 -17.25
CA PHE A 53 -2.27 7.83 -15.93
C PHE A 53 -2.72 6.47 -15.43
N LYS A 54 -3.27 5.61 -16.29
CA LYS A 54 -3.62 4.23 -15.92
C LYS A 54 -2.41 3.41 -15.50
N SER A 55 -1.27 3.57 -16.17
CA SER A 55 -0.02 2.90 -15.76
C SER A 55 0.48 3.37 -14.41
N GLU A 56 0.37 4.67 -14.12
CA GLU A 56 0.74 5.24 -12.82
C GLU A 56 -0.20 4.77 -11.72
N GLU A 57 -1.51 4.77 -11.96
CA GLU A 57 -2.52 4.26 -11.04
C GLU A 57 -2.26 2.79 -10.66
N GLU A 58 -1.97 1.94 -11.65
CA GLU A 58 -1.64 0.53 -11.43
C GLU A 58 -0.36 0.36 -10.61
N LYS A 59 0.68 1.17 -10.88
CA LYS A 59 1.91 1.18 -10.07
C LYS A 59 1.62 1.59 -8.63
N LEU A 60 0.84 2.66 -8.42
CA LEU A 60 0.49 3.16 -7.10
C LEU A 60 -0.33 2.12 -6.32
N LYS A 61 -1.28 1.45 -6.97
CA LYS A 61 -2.06 0.36 -6.36
C LYS A 61 -1.16 -0.78 -5.91
N ASN A 62 -0.24 -1.22 -6.75
CA ASN A 62 0.71 -2.28 -6.41
C ASN A 62 1.61 -1.88 -5.23
N MET A 63 2.09 -0.63 -5.20
CA MET A 63 2.87 -0.10 -4.08
C MET A 63 2.06 -0.04 -2.79
N LEU A 64 0.78 0.34 -2.86
CA LEU A 64 -0.12 0.38 -1.72
C LEU A 64 -0.33 -1.03 -1.15
N GLU A 65 -0.65 -2.00 -2.00
CA GLU A 65 -0.84 -3.39 -1.60
C GLU A 65 0.42 -3.98 -0.93
N GLN A 66 1.61 -3.66 -1.43
CA GLN A 66 2.87 -4.07 -0.80
C GLN A 66 3.05 -3.43 0.58
N ARG A 67 2.76 -2.13 0.71
CA ARG A 67 2.86 -1.42 2.00
C ARG A 67 1.87 -1.95 3.02
N ASP A 68 0.64 -2.26 2.62
CA ASP A 68 -0.38 -2.83 3.50
C ASP A 68 0.01 -4.21 4.03
N ARG A 69 0.65 -5.04 3.20
CA ARG A 69 1.22 -6.33 3.64
C ARG A 69 2.31 -6.12 4.70
N VAL A 70 3.25 -5.22 4.46
CA VAL A 70 4.34 -4.93 5.41
C VAL A 70 3.79 -4.37 6.73
N LEU A 71 2.80 -3.47 6.65
CA LEU A 71 2.16 -2.90 7.83
C LEU A 71 1.44 -3.98 8.64
N SER A 72 0.74 -4.90 7.97
CA SER A 72 0.05 -6.02 8.62
C SER A 72 1.02 -6.91 9.41
N VAL A 73 2.19 -7.22 8.83
CA VAL A 73 3.25 -7.96 9.55
C VAL A 73 3.74 -7.19 10.77
N HIS A 74 4.06 -5.90 10.63
CA HIS A 74 4.53 -5.07 11.74
C HIS A 74 3.50 -4.94 12.88
N VAL A 75 2.21 -4.89 12.55
CA VAL A 75 1.14 -4.85 13.54
C VAL A 75 1.10 -6.14 14.36
N GLU A 76 1.22 -7.29 13.70
CA GLU A 76 1.22 -8.58 14.39
C GLU A 76 2.48 -8.80 15.23
N GLU A 77 3.66 -8.46 14.69
CA GLU A 77 4.92 -8.51 15.44
C GLU A 77 4.87 -7.61 16.69
N ASN A 78 4.32 -6.39 16.56
CA ASN A 78 4.12 -5.51 17.70
C ASN A 78 3.17 -6.08 18.74
N ARG A 79 2.10 -6.77 18.32
CA ARG A 79 1.17 -7.45 19.22
C ARG A 79 1.89 -8.53 20.03
N ILE A 80 2.67 -9.37 19.36
CA ILE A 80 3.46 -10.45 19.99
C ILE A 80 4.50 -9.85 20.96
N PHE A 81 5.21 -8.81 20.53
CA PHE A 81 6.21 -8.14 21.34
C PHE A 81 5.61 -7.54 22.61
N LYS A 82 4.48 -6.83 22.50
CA LYS A 82 3.77 -6.28 23.67
C LYS A 82 3.33 -7.38 24.64
N GLY A 83 2.81 -8.50 24.15
CA GLY A 83 2.43 -9.64 24.98
C GLY A 83 3.63 -10.26 25.71
N THR A 84 4.76 -10.41 25.03
CA THR A 84 6.00 -10.94 25.63
C THR A 84 6.57 -9.97 26.67
N ARG A 85 6.52 -8.67 26.39
CA ARG A 85 6.96 -7.62 27.30
C ARG A 85 6.14 -7.62 28.59
N ALA A 86 4.81 -7.69 28.50
CA ALA A 86 3.94 -7.74 29.67
C ALA A 86 4.27 -8.92 30.61
N LYS A 87 4.46 -10.13 30.05
CA LYS A 87 4.87 -11.31 30.82
C LYS A 87 6.22 -11.15 31.50
N ARG A 88 7.18 -10.49 30.84
CA ARG A 88 8.49 -10.22 31.43
C ARG A 88 8.41 -9.19 32.55
N GLU A 89 7.61 -8.14 32.36
CA GLU A 89 7.37 -7.12 33.39
C GLU A 89 6.70 -7.71 34.64
N GLU A 90 5.74 -8.63 34.47
CA GLU A 90 5.14 -9.38 35.56
C GLU A 90 6.19 -10.20 36.34
N ARG A 91 7.03 -10.98 35.63
CA ARG A 91 8.10 -11.76 36.26
C ARG A 91 9.12 -10.89 36.99
N VAL A 92 9.47 -9.73 36.44
CA VAL A 92 10.34 -8.76 37.14
C VAL A 92 9.70 -8.30 38.44
N HIS A 93 8.40 -8.04 38.45
CA HIS A 93 7.68 -7.63 39.66
C HIS A 93 7.63 -8.74 40.71
N GLU A 94 7.43 -10.00 40.30
CA GLU A 94 7.50 -11.17 41.20
C GLU A 94 8.88 -11.32 41.82
N LEU A 95 9.94 -11.31 41.00
CA LEU A 95 11.33 -11.40 41.48
C LEU A 95 11.67 -10.26 42.44
N TRP A 96 11.15 -9.06 42.20
CA TRP A 96 11.36 -7.93 43.10
C TRP A 96 10.73 -8.15 44.48
N LYS A 97 9.54 -8.77 44.55
CA LYS A 97 8.92 -9.17 45.83
C LYS A 97 9.78 -10.19 46.58
N GLU A 98 10.34 -11.18 45.87
CA GLU A 98 11.22 -12.19 46.45
C GLU A 98 12.49 -11.57 47.02
N VAL A 99 13.15 -10.67 46.26
CA VAL A 99 14.34 -9.94 46.72
C VAL A 99 14.05 -9.16 48.00
N VAL A 100 12.95 -8.40 48.05
CA VAL A 100 12.54 -7.64 49.24
C VAL A 100 12.31 -8.57 50.44
N PHE A 101 11.70 -9.74 50.21
CA PHE A 101 11.49 -10.73 51.26
C PHE A 101 12.79 -11.32 51.80
N ILE A 102 13.74 -11.65 50.93
CA ILE A 102 15.07 -12.14 51.32
C ILE A 102 15.82 -11.09 52.13
N GLN A 103 15.85 -9.83 51.66
CA GLN A 103 16.50 -8.74 52.39
C GLN A 103 15.93 -8.52 53.80
N LYS A 104 14.61 -8.69 53.98
CA LYS A 104 13.99 -8.64 55.32
C LYS A 104 14.47 -9.79 56.21
N LYS A 105 14.60 -11.00 55.67
CA LYS A 105 15.12 -12.17 56.40
C LYS A 105 16.59 -12.01 56.78
N GLU A 106 17.42 -11.51 55.86
CA GLU A 106 18.84 -11.23 56.14
C GLU A 106 18.99 -10.26 57.30
N LYS A 107 18.29 -9.11 57.25
CA LYS A 107 18.28 -8.12 58.35
C LYS A 107 17.86 -8.73 59.69
N TYR A 108 16.87 -9.61 59.69
CA TYR A 108 16.41 -10.30 60.90
C TYR A 108 17.46 -11.26 61.47
N ILE A 109 18.17 -11.98 60.61
CA ILE A 109 19.25 -12.90 61.01
C ILE A 109 20.42 -12.11 61.57
N ASP A 110 20.81 -11.02 60.91
CA ASP A 110 21.92 -10.17 61.35
C ASP A 110 21.62 -9.53 62.71
N ALA A 111 20.38 -9.05 62.91
CA ALA A 111 19.93 -8.49 64.19
C ALA A 111 19.89 -9.52 65.34
N LYS A 112 19.80 -10.82 65.04
CA LYS A 112 19.84 -11.90 66.04
C LYS A 112 21.25 -12.40 66.37
N LYS A 113 22.24 -12.09 65.53
CA LYS A 113 23.64 -12.46 65.72
C LYS A 113 24.48 -11.37 66.40
N ALA A 114 24.00 -10.13 66.40
CA ALA A 114 24.54 -9.01 67.17
C ALA A 114 24.10 -9.07 68.63
#